data_AF-A0A816N2S2-F1
#
_entry.id   AF-A0A816N2S2-F1
#
_cell.length_a   1.000
_cell.length_b   1.000
_cell.length_c   1.000
_cell.angle_alpha   90.00
_cell.angle_beta   90.00
_cell.angle_gamma   90.00
#
_symmetry.space_group_name_H-M   'P 1'
#
loop_
_entity.id
_entity.type
_entity.pdbx_description
1 polymer ?
#
loop_
_entity_poly.entity_id
_entity_poly.type
_entity_poly.pdbx_seq_one_letter_code
_entity_poly.pdbx_strand_id
1 'polypeptide(L)'
;MLPIVLLFLVGLVVAPQPRPCTSPSQWEARIISHINNENITVQGKLSYDSVARNCSRLPLTRPWRDFSIRPDAHSYGEAYIGSSASPSTSLLITMWGGSYTTPSNDTVNYIGTWTYETCLPVSHTSIHPKYGTSHESFYDISGGISDPNVFIPPREYRVSQKFMYAFNLIRILDDQVLSISMMRSDTS
;
A
#
# COMPACT_ATOMS: atom_id res chain seq x y z
N MET A 1 48.60 -47.98 2.66
CA MET A 1 48.56 -46.54 2.96
C MET A 1 47.33 -45.98 2.27
N LEU A 2 46.33 -45.57 3.06
CA LEU A 2 44.96 -45.25 2.62
C LEU A 2 44.88 -43.75 2.25
N PRO A 3 44.31 -43.33 1.11
CA PRO A 3 44.16 -41.91 0.81
C PRO A 3 42.94 -41.35 1.55
N ILE A 4 43.16 -40.25 2.27
CA ILE A 4 42.13 -39.51 3.01
C ILE A 4 41.28 -38.75 1.97
N VAL A 5 40.05 -39.21 1.76
CA VAL A 5 39.04 -38.50 0.98
C VAL A 5 38.50 -37.36 1.84
N LEU A 6 38.88 -36.14 1.49
CA LEU A 6 38.39 -34.91 2.12
C LEU A 6 36.94 -34.65 1.65
N LEU A 7 35.96 -35.01 2.48
CA LEU A 7 34.55 -34.70 2.26
C LEU A 7 34.31 -33.20 2.49
N PHE A 8 34.20 -32.43 1.40
CA PHE A 8 33.67 -31.08 1.43
C PHE A 8 32.17 -31.13 1.74
N LEU A 9 31.81 -30.94 3.01
CA LEU A 9 30.44 -30.61 3.41
C LEU A 9 30.13 -29.18 2.96
N VAL A 10 29.62 -29.04 1.74
CA VAL A 10 28.97 -27.79 1.30
C VAL A 10 27.63 -27.71 2.02
N GLY A 11 27.60 -27.01 3.15
CA GLY A 11 26.34 -26.65 3.81
C GLY A 11 25.55 -25.74 2.88
N LEU A 12 24.38 -26.20 2.43
CA LEU A 12 23.38 -25.35 1.79
C LEU A 12 22.97 -24.26 2.79
N VAL A 13 23.50 -23.05 2.62
CA VAL A 13 23.00 -21.87 3.32
C VAL A 13 21.63 -21.57 2.73
N VAL A 14 20.58 -22.09 3.37
CA VAL A 14 19.20 -21.69 3.09
C VAL A 14 19.00 -20.34 3.78
N ALA A 15 19.14 -19.25 3.04
CA ALA A 15 18.77 -17.93 3.52
C ALA A 15 17.29 -17.95 3.94
N PRO A 16 16.92 -17.45 5.13
CA PRO A 16 15.53 -17.32 5.53
C PRO A 16 14.80 -16.46 4.50
N GLN A 17 13.78 -17.01 3.84
CA GLN A 17 12.93 -16.17 2.98
C GLN A 17 12.16 -15.19 3.88
N PRO A 18 12.06 -13.90 3.48
CA PRO A 18 11.24 -12.95 4.21
C PRO A 18 9.81 -13.50 4.25
N ARG A 19 9.12 -13.30 5.37
CA ARG A 19 7.71 -13.71 5.54
C ARG A 19 6.83 -12.48 5.37
N PRO A 20 5.62 -12.61 4.80
CA PRO A 20 4.66 -11.51 4.76
C PRO A 20 4.39 -10.98 6.16
N CYS A 21 4.55 -9.67 6.35
CA CYS A 21 4.17 -8.97 7.58
C CYS A 21 2.79 -8.33 7.44
N THR A 22 2.18 -7.97 8.57
CA THR A 22 0.90 -7.25 8.62
C THR A 22 1.16 -5.79 8.91
N SER A 23 0.65 -4.90 8.07
CA SER A 23 0.77 -3.45 8.29
C SER A 23 -0.09 -3.01 9.49
N PRO A 24 0.28 -1.92 10.19
CA PRO A 24 -0.52 -1.40 11.29
C PRO A 24 -1.95 -1.08 10.87
N SER A 25 -2.92 -1.30 11.78
CA SER A 25 -4.34 -1.11 11.49
C SER A 25 -4.78 0.35 11.39
N GLN A 26 -4.00 1.28 11.95
CA GLN A 26 -4.28 2.71 11.96
C GLN A 26 -2.99 3.52 11.79
N TRP A 27 -2.96 4.44 10.83
CA TRP A 27 -1.83 5.34 10.59
C TRP A 27 -2.23 6.53 9.71
N GLU A 28 -1.41 7.58 9.75
CA GLU A 28 -1.51 8.76 8.89
C GLU A 28 -0.24 8.91 8.06
N ALA A 29 -0.33 9.40 6.82
CA ALA A 29 0.79 9.61 5.92
C ALA A 29 0.61 10.82 5.01
N ARG A 30 1.69 11.27 4.37
CA ARG A 30 1.63 12.06 3.14
C ARG A 30 1.80 11.14 1.95
N ILE A 31 0.96 11.31 0.93
CA ILE A 31 1.00 10.49 -0.28
C ILE A 31 1.30 11.33 -1.51
N ILE A 32 1.97 10.70 -2.45
CA ILE A 32 2.07 11.17 -3.84
C ILE A 32 1.59 10.01 -4.71
N SER A 33 0.54 10.24 -5.50
CA SER A 33 -0.01 9.26 -6.43
C SER A 33 0.19 9.74 -7.87
N HIS A 34 0.76 8.88 -8.70
CA HIS A 34 0.96 9.12 -10.13
C HIS A 34 0.10 8.15 -10.92
N ILE A 35 -0.80 8.68 -11.76
CA ILE A 35 -1.69 7.91 -12.65
C ILE A 35 -1.19 8.13 -14.07
N ASN A 36 -0.46 7.15 -14.60
CA ASN A 36 0.27 7.31 -15.85
C ASN A 36 -0.64 7.52 -17.06
N ASN A 37 -1.79 6.84 -17.10
CA ASN A 37 -2.69 6.89 -18.25
C ASN A 37 -3.31 8.27 -18.46
N GLU A 38 -3.54 9.00 -17.37
CA GLU A 38 -4.12 10.34 -17.40
C GLU A 38 -3.03 11.43 -17.23
N ASN A 39 -1.77 11.02 -17.02
CA ASN A 39 -0.64 11.88 -16.68
C ASN A 39 -0.94 12.82 -15.49
N ILE A 40 -1.61 12.27 -14.47
CA ILE A 40 -2.05 13.02 -13.29
C ILE A 40 -1.11 12.69 -12.13
N THR A 41 -0.72 13.73 -11.38
CA THR A 41 -0.04 13.60 -10.10
C THR A 41 -0.91 14.21 -9.01
N VAL A 42 -1.17 13.46 -7.95
CA VAL A 42 -1.95 13.91 -6.80
C VAL A 42 -1.07 13.88 -5.56
N GLN A 43 -1.07 14.97 -4.80
CA GLN A 43 -0.41 15.05 -3.51
C GLN A 43 -1.45 15.26 -2.41
N GLY A 44 -1.28 14.55 -1.30
CA GLY A 44 -2.30 14.56 -0.25
C GLY A 44 -1.83 14.06 1.10
N LYS A 45 -2.71 14.20 2.09
CA LYS A 45 -2.62 13.50 3.37
C LYS A 45 -3.54 12.30 3.33
N LEU A 46 -3.10 11.18 3.89
CA LEU A 46 -3.84 9.94 3.98
C LEU A 46 -4.05 9.58 5.46
N SER A 47 -5.29 9.39 5.88
CA SER A 47 -5.63 8.74 7.15
C SER A 47 -6.19 7.35 6.87
N TYR A 48 -5.56 6.32 7.40
CA TYR A 48 -5.91 4.92 7.20
C TYR A 48 -6.46 4.31 8.50
N ASP A 49 -7.68 3.74 8.43
CA ASP A 49 -8.30 3.00 9.54
C ASP A 49 -8.94 1.70 9.05
N SER A 50 -8.40 0.56 9.48
CA SER A 50 -8.98 -0.77 9.20
C SER A 50 -9.96 -1.28 10.26
N VAL A 51 -10.09 -0.55 11.37
CA VAL A 51 -10.87 -0.93 12.57
C VAL A 51 -12.20 -0.17 12.65
N ALA A 52 -12.22 1.12 12.30
CA ALA A 52 -13.42 1.94 12.36
C ALA A 52 -14.53 1.44 11.43
N ARG A 53 -15.76 1.41 11.94
CA ARG A 53 -16.94 0.79 11.30
C ARG A 53 -18.01 1.77 10.83
N ASN A 54 -17.77 3.08 10.89
CA ASN A 54 -18.83 4.07 10.70
C ASN A 54 -18.46 5.15 9.66
N CYS A 55 -18.84 4.94 8.39
CA CYS A 55 -19.53 5.94 7.57
C CYS A 55 -19.91 5.35 6.20
N SER A 56 -21.20 5.12 5.97
CA SER A 56 -21.72 4.72 4.66
C SER A 56 -22.54 5.85 4.05
N ARG A 57 -22.13 6.33 2.86
CA ARG A 57 -23.00 6.91 1.81
C ARG A 57 -22.27 7.03 0.47
N LEU A 58 -22.23 5.88 -0.19
CA LEU A 58 -22.26 5.54 -1.62
C LEU A 58 -21.86 4.06 -1.64
N PRO A 59 -22.59 3.16 -2.33
CA PRO A 59 -22.20 1.76 -2.34
C PRO A 59 -20.81 1.65 -2.97
N LEU A 60 -19.81 1.30 -2.15
CA LEU A 60 -18.51 0.94 -2.67
C LEU A 60 -18.69 -0.38 -3.41
N THR A 61 -18.79 -0.30 -4.73
CA THR A 61 -19.00 -1.49 -5.58
C THR A 61 -17.78 -2.40 -5.62
N ARG A 62 -16.64 -1.92 -5.10
CA ARG A 62 -15.38 -2.68 -5.01
C ARG A 62 -15.11 -3.05 -3.56
N PRO A 63 -14.63 -4.28 -3.30
CA PRO A 63 -14.26 -4.70 -1.95
C PRO A 63 -13.14 -3.80 -1.41
N TRP A 64 -13.17 -3.56 -0.11
CA TRP A 64 -12.09 -2.90 0.61
C TRP A 64 -10.78 -3.66 0.40
N ARG A 65 -9.69 -2.92 0.15
CA ARG A 65 -8.34 -3.45 0.08
C ARG A 65 -7.44 -2.58 0.94
N ASP A 66 -6.73 -3.23 1.85
CA ASP A 66 -5.75 -2.57 2.70
C ASP A 66 -4.40 -2.43 1.99
N PHE A 67 -3.48 -1.72 2.64
CA PHE A 67 -2.08 -1.63 2.24
C PHE A 67 -1.21 -2.70 2.91
N SER A 68 -1.80 -3.81 3.33
CA SER A 68 -1.06 -4.95 3.88
C SER A 68 -0.47 -5.81 2.76
N ILE A 69 0.58 -6.57 3.07
CA ILE A 69 1.07 -7.60 2.16
C ILE A 69 0.01 -8.69 2.05
N ARG A 70 -0.38 -9.06 0.82
CA ARG A 70 -1.39 -10.09 0.63
C ARG A 70 -0.83 -11.48 0.99
N PRO A 71 -1.67 -12.39 1.52
CA PRO A 71 -1.22 -13.75 1.85
C PRO A 71 -0.70 -14.56 0.66
N ASP A 72 -1.18 -14.24 -0.56
CA ASP A 72 -0.79 -14.88 -1.82
C ASP A 72 0.36 -14.16 -2.55
N ALA A 73 0.97 -13.16 -1.91
CA ALA A 73 2.06 -12.39 -2.51
C ALA A 73 3.36 -13.19 -2.57
N HIS A 74 4.10 -12.99 -3.66
CA HIS A 74 5.44 -13.53 -3.86
C HIS A 74 6.47 -12.48 -3.43
N SER A 75 7.54 -12.92 -2.77
CA SER A 75 8.66 -12.04 -2.44
C SER A 75 9.49 -11.74 -3.69
N TYR A 76 9.80 -10.47 -3.89
CA TYR A 76 10.73 -9.98 -4.91
C TYR A 76 12.12 -9.67 -4.34
N GLY A 77 12.31 -9.91 -3.03
CA GLY A 77 13.57 -9.71 -2.33
C GLY A 77 13.60 -8.47 -1.44
N GLU A 78 14.82 -8.12 -1.04
CA GLU A 78 15.11 -7.10 -0.04
C GLU A 78 16.11 -6.09 -0.61
N ALA A 79 15.99 -4.83 -0.18
CA ALA A 79 16.91 -3.78 -0.59
C ALA A 79 17.08 -2.75 0.52
N TYR A 80 18.15 -1.96 0.44
CA TYR A 80 18.30 -0.76 1.26
C TYR A 80 17.92 0.47 0.44
N ILE A 81 16.99 1.26 0.96
CA ILE A 81 16.81 2.64 0.50
C ILE A 81 17.85 3.51 1.21
N GLY A 82 18.63 4.29 0.46
CA GLY A 82 19.74 5.07 1.00
C GLY A 82 21.08 4.37 0.83
N SER A 83 22.04 4.64 1.72
CA SER A 83 23.39 4.08 1.62
C SER A 83 23.55 2.85 2.50
N SER A 84 23.83 1.70 1.91
CA SER A 84 24.17 0.47 2.65
C SER A 84 25.46 0.59 3.48
N ALA A 85 26.22 1.68 3.32
CA ALA A 85 27.43 1.93 4.09
C ALA A 85 27.18 2.36 5.55
N SER A 86 25.96 2.80 5.90
CA SER A 86 25.62 3.16 7.28
C SER A 86 24.17 2.81 7.63
N PRO A 87 23.93 2.06 8.71
CA PRO A 87 22.57 1.77 9.19
C PRO A 87 21.76 3.03 9.52
N SER A 88 22.43 4.13 9.87
CA SER A 88 21.76 5.41 10.18
C SER A 88 21.24 6.16 8.95
N THR A 89 21.71 5.79 7.75
CA THR A 89 21.34 6.44 6.48
C THR A 89 20.72 5.47 5.49
N SER A 90 20.33 4.28 5.96
CA SER A 90 19.66 3.27 5.16
C SER A 90 18.42 2.73 5.85
N LEU A 91 17.45 2.34 5.04
CA LEU A 91 16.22 1.71 5.46
C LEU A 91 16.09 0.38 4.73
N LEU A 92 16.10 -0.73 5.49
CA LEU A 92 15.86 -2.05 4.94
C LEU A 92 14.39 -2.19 4.56
N ILE A 93 14.13 -2.55 3.31
CA ILE A 93 12.81 -2.75 2.74
C ILE A 93 12.66 -4.15 2.15
N THR A 94 11.42 -4.61 2.09
CA THR A 94 11.02 -5.85 1.40
C THR A 94 10.04 -5.52 0.30
N MET A 95 10.15 -6.24 -0.82
CA MET A 95 9.28 -6.06 -1.98
C MET A 95 8.43 -7.30 -2.16
N TRP A 96 7.12 -7.09 -2.36
CA TRP A 96 6.13 -8.16 -2.49
C TRP A 96 5.16 -7.83 -3.62
N GLY A 97 4.74 -8.84 -4.37
CA GLY A 97 3.84 -8.61 -5.49
C GLY A 97 3.15 -9.87 -5.98
N GLY A 98 2.30 -9.69 -6.98
CA GLY A 98 1.53 -10.75 -7.59
C GLY A 98 0.43 -10.18 -8.48
N SER A 99 -0.64 -10.95 -8.63
CA SER A 99 -1.80 -10.52 -9.40
C SER A 99 -3.09 -10.89 -8.67
N TYR A 100 -4.15 -10.12 -8.92
CA TYR A 100 -5.49 -10.44 -8.45
C TYR A 100 -6.53 -10.09 -9.51
N THR A 101 -7.63 -10.83 -9.51
CA THR A 101 -8.76 -10.59 -10.42
C THR A 101 -9.77 -9.67 -9.75
N THR A 102 -10.16 -8.61 -10.47
CA THR A 102 -11.19 -7.67 -10.02
C THR A 102 -12.60 -8.23 -10.25
N PRO A 103 -13.65 -7.65 -9.62
CA PRO A 103 -15.04 -8.02 -9.91
C PRO A 103 -15.46 -7.84 -11.39
N SER A 104 -14.76 -6.96 -12.14
CA SER A 104 -14.95 -6.77 -13.58
C SER A 104 -14.19 -7.79 -14.43
N ASN A 105 -13.64 -8.85 -13.81
CA ASN A 105 -12.86 -9.92 -14.43
C ASN A 105 -11.57 -9.44 -15.11
N ASP A 106 -11.02 -8.30 -14.65
CA ASP A 106 -9.72 -7.79 -15.09
C ASP A 106 -8.62 -8.30 -14.15
N THR A 107 -7.53 -8.83 -14.72
CA THR A 107 -6.33 -9.21 -13.97
C THR A 107 -5.47 -7.98 -13.73
N VAL A 108 -5.23 -7.65 -12.46
CA VAL A 108 -4.40 -6.52 -12.04
C VAL A 108 -3.10 -7.06 -11.44
N ASN A 109 -1.98 -6.63 -11.99
CA ASN A 109 -0.67 -6.92 -11.40
C ASN A 109 -0.32 -5.84 -10.39
N TYR A 110 0.36 -6.20 -9.31
CA TYR A 110 0.80 -5.25 -8.31
C TYR A 110 2.18 -5.61 -7.75
N ILE A 111 2.88 -4.57 -7.29
CA ILE A 111 4.08 -4.70 -6.48
C ILE A 111 4.05 -3.61 -5.42
N GLY A 112 4.35 -3.97 -4.18
CA GLY A 112 4.47 -3.05 -3.07
C GLY A 112 5.80 -3.21 -2.36
N THR A 113 6.15 -2.17 -1.62
CA THR A 113 7.37 -2.08 -0.83
C THR A 113 7.01 -1.73 0.60
N TRP A 114 7.54 -2.47 1.56
CA TRP A 114 7.33 -2.24 2.99
C TRP A 114 8.64 -2.20 3.75
N THR A 115 8.69 -1.42 4.83
CA THR A 115 9.83 -1.46 5.77
C THR A 115 9.93 -2.83 6.42
N TYR A 116 11.14 -3.38 6.53
CA TYR A 116 11.37 -4.73 7.06
C TYR A 116 10.91 -4.88 8.51
N GLU A 117 11.31 -3.97 9.39
CA GLU A 117 11.08 -4.08 10.83
C GLU A 117 9.64 -3.78 11.27
N THR A 118 9.03 -2.75 10.68
CA THR A 118 7.75 -2.19 11.16
C THR A 118 6.57 -2.36 10.19
N CYS A 119 6.80 -3.00 9.04
CA CYS A 119 5.78 -3.27 8.02
C CYS A 119 4.98 -2.03 7.54
N LEU A 120 5.62 -0.85 7.57
CA LEU A 120 5.04 0.37 7.04
C LEU A 120 5.15 0.39 5.51
N PRO A 121 4.08 0.76 4.78
CA PRO A 121 4.13 0.85 3.33
C PRO A 121 5.07 1.98 2.92
N VAL A 122 5.89 1.74 1.91
CA VAL A 122 6.80 2.74 1.31
C VAL A 122 6.28 3.13 -0.07
N SER A 123 5.91 2.15 -0.87
CA SER A 123 5.29 2.38 -2.17
C SER A 123 4.36 1.24 -2.57
N HIS A 124 3.40 1.53 -3.43
CA HIS A 124 2.50 0.56 -4.04
C HIS A 124 2.30 0.90 -5.52
N THR A 125 2.49 -0.07 -6.38
CA THR A 125 2.24 0.05 -7.81
C THR A 125 1.19 -0.96 -8.22
N SER A 126 0.16 -0.51 -8.93
CA SER A 126 -0.84 -1.38 -9.54
C SER A 126 -0.92 -1.12 -11.04
N ILE A 127 -1.03 -2.19 -11.82
CA ILE A 127 -1.06 -2.14 -13.29
C ILE A 127 -2.38 -2.73 -13.73
N HIS A 128 -3.33 -1.87 -14.07
CA HIS A 128 -4.64 -2.26 -14.55
C HIS A 128 -4.68 -2.24 -16.08
N PRO A 129 -5.23 -3.27 -16.75
CA PRO A 129 -5.25 -3.32 -18.22
C PRO A 129 -6.05 -2.17 -18.85
N LYS A 130 -7.15 -1.77 -18.21
CA LYS A 130 -8.03 -0.68 -18.69
C LYS A 130 -7.66 0.73 -18.22
N TYR A 131 -7.08 0.86 -17.02
CA TYR A 131 -6.87 2.17 -16.38
C TYR A 131 -5.38 2.56 -16.33
N GLY A 132 -4.50 1.68 -16.79
CA GLY A 132 -3.06 1.87 -16.79
C GLY A 132 -2.43 1.66 -15.42
N THR A 133 -1.25 2.25 -15.24
CA THR A 133 -0.45 2.12 -14.03
C THR A 133 -0.76 3.23 -13.04
N SER A 134 -1.04 2.85 -11.79
CA SER A 134 -1.04 3.75 -10.64
C SER A 134 0.17 3.46 -9.77
N HIS A 135 0.89 4.50 -9.36
CA HIS A 135 2.00 4.40 -8.41
C HIS A 135 1.76 5.33 -7.24
N GLU A 136 1.82 4.81 -6.03
CA GLU A 136 1.59 5.53 -4.79
C GLU A 136 2.84 5.43 -3.92
N SER A 137 3.32 6.56 -3.43
CA SER A 137 4.44 6.64 -2.49
C SER A 137 3.95 7.24 -1.18
N PHE A 138 4.40 6.65 -0.07
CA PHE A 138 3.98 7.01 1.29
C PHE A 138 5.17 7.61 2.05
N TYR A 139 4.94 8.75 2.68
CA TYR A 139 5.95 9.51 3.42
C TYR A 139 5.40 9.97 4.76
N ASP A 140 6.29 10.33 5.67
CA ASP A 140 5.94 10.97 6.95
C ASP A 140 4.89 10.18 7.73
N ILE A 141 5.00 8.84 7.74
CA ILE A 141 4.01 7.95 8.34
C ILE A 141 4.08 8.03 9.86
N SER A 142 2.95 8.32 10.49
CA SER A 142 2.76 8.29 11.94
C SER A 142 1.73 7.24 12.34
N GLY A 143 2.00 6.48 13.40
CA GLY A 143 1.06 5.48 13.91
C GLY A 143 -0.18 6.13 14.55
N GLY A 144 -1.34 5.50 14.39
CA GLY A 144 -2.61 5.99 14.91
C GLY A 144 -3.27 7.07 14.05
N ILE A 145 -4.34 7.65 14.57
CA ILE A 145 -5.13 8.70 13.90
C ILE A 145 -5.31 9.85 14.87
N SER A 146 -4.81 11.02 14.49
CA SER A 146 -4.70 12.17 15.40
C SER A 146 -6.07 12.80 15.68
N ASP A 147 -6.91 12.95 14.64
CA ASP A 147 -8.29 13.41 14.75
C ASP A 147 -9.25 12.39 14.12
N PRO A 148 -10.01 11.62 14.92
CA PRO A 148 -10.98 10.65 14.40
C PRO A 148 -12.12 11.28 13.58
N ASN A 149 -12.36 12.58 13.66
CA ASN A 149 -13.45 13.25 12.93
C ASN A 149 -13.13 13.52 11.46
N VAL A 150 -11.88 13.31 11.01
CA VAL A 150 -11.49 13.43 9.58
C VAL A 150 -12.33 12.54 8.66
N PHE A 151 -12.91 11.49 9.22
CA PHE A 151 -13.78 10.53 8.56
C PHE A 151 -15.24 10.97 8.41
N ILE A 152 -15.65 12.03 9.11
CA ILE A 152 -17.02 12.55 9.07
C ILE A 152 -17.06 13.64 7.99
N PRO A 153 -17.76 13.42 6.85
CA PRO A 153 -17.82 14.43 5.79
C PRO A 153 -18.49 15.72 6.30
N PRO A 154 -18.00 16.90 5.90
CA PRO A 154 -18.60 18.18 6.28
C PRO A 154 -20.08 18.25 5.86
N ARG A 155 -20.89 18.99 6.64
CA ARG A 155 -22.36 19.03 6.45
C ARG A 155 -22.77 19.54 5.05
N GLU A 156 -21.96 20.41 4.46
CA GLU A 156 -22.16 21.00 3.11
C GLU A 156 -22.17 19.96 1.99
N TYR A 157 -21.42 18.85 2.15
CA TYR A 157 -21.32 17.79 1.13
C TYR A 157 -22.37 16.68 1.29
N ARG A 158 -23.24 16.72 2.32
CA ARG A 158 -24.28 15.70 2.53
C ARG A 158 -25.41 15.72 1.48
N VAL A 159 -25.54 16.83 0.73
CA VAL A 159 -26.64 17.04 -0.22
C VAL A 159 -26.22 16.72 -1.67
N SER A 160 -24.92 16.65 -1.97
CA SER A 160 -24.37 16.53 -3.33
C SER A 160 -23.65 15.21 -3.65
N GLN A 161 -23.69 14.22 -2.74
CA GLN A 161 -23.08 12.90 -2.93
C GLN A 161 -23.80 12.06 -4.00
N LYS A 162 -23.58 12.38 -5.27
CA LYS A 162 -23.91 11.49 -6.39
C LYS A 162 -22.70 10.95 -7.13
N PHE A 163 -21.48 11.37 -6.80
CA PHE A 163 -20.27 10.96 -7.55
C PHE A 163 -19.00 10.92 -6.70
N MET A 164 -19.00 10.17 -5.60
CA MET A 164 -17.77 9.83 -4.88
C MET A 164 -17.54 8.32 -5.02
N TYR A 165 -17.09 7.91 -6.20
CA TYR A 165 -16.63 6.53 -6.42
C TYR A 165 -15.33 6.37 -5.64
N ALA A 166 -15.36 5.58 -4.56
CA ALA A 166 -14.13 5.16 -3.91
C ALA A 166 -13.20 4.56 -4.96
N PHE A 167 -11.97 5.05 -4.90
CA PHE A 167 -10.83 4.60 -5.68
C PHE A 167 -10.79 4.84 -7.18
N ASN A 168 -11.73 5.58 -7.81
CA ASN A 168 -11.58 5.89 -9.25
C ASN A 168 -12.00 7.28 -9.72
N LEU A 169 -12.22 8.27 -8.85
CA LEU A 169 -12.25 9.66 -9.30
C LEU A 169 -11.76 10.56 -8.16
N ILE A 170 -10.46 10.79 -8.14
CA ILE A 170 -9.93 12.04 -7.58
C ILE A 170 -10.41 13.12 -8.54
N ARG A 171 -11.58 13.74 -8.25
CA ARG A 171 -11.91 15.01 -8.89
C ARG A 171 -10.95 16.03 -8.32
N ILE A 172 -9.98 16.39 -9.16
CA ILE A 172 -9.06 17.50 -9.01
C ILE A 172 -9.91 18.76 -8.81
N LEU A 173 -9.90 19.28 -7.59
CA LEU A 173 -10.11 20.71 -7.39
C LEU A 173 -8.70 21.31 -7.43
N ASP A 174 -8.51 22.29 -8.33
CA ASP A 174 -7.26 22.98 -8.62
C ASP A 174 -6.36 23.17 -7.38
N ASP A 175 -5.08 22.79 -7.51
CA ASP A 175 -3.96 23.15 -6.61
C ASP A 175 -4.12 22.89 -5.10
N GLN A 176 -5.05 22.04 -4.65
CA GLN A 176 -5.21 21.71 -3.23
C GLN A 176 -4.55 20.38 -2.86
N VAL A 177 -3.83 20.38 -1.73
CA VAL A 177 -3.44 19.16 -1.01
C VAL A 177 -4.72 18.41 -0.63
N LEU A 178 -4.94 17.23 -1.19
CA LEU A 178 -6.15 16.46 -0.93
C LEU A 178 -6.02 15.68 0.38
N SER A 179 -7.03 15.74 1.24
CA SER A 179 -7.14 14.83 2.38
C SER A 179 -7.94 13.61 1.93
N ILE A 180 -7.28 12.45 1.85
CA ILE A 180 -7.91 11.18 1.54
C ILE A 180 -8.03 10.40 2.84
N SER A 181 -9.25 10.05 3.22
CA SER A 181 -9.50 9.26 4.41
C SER A 181 -10.09 7.93 3.99
N MET A 182 -9.37 6.85 4.29
CA MET A 182 -9.75 5.50 3.91
C MET A 182 -10.19 4.72 5.15
N MET A 183 -11.44 4.27 5.13
CA MET A 183 -12.00 3.38 6.15
C MET A 183 -12.60 2.13 5.53
N ARG A 184 -12.50 1.02 6.25
CA ARG A 184 -13.22 -0.21 5.92
C ARG A 184 -14.74 0.05 5.91
N SER A 185 -15.39 -0.25 4.80
CA SER A 185 -16.86 -0.24 4.69
C SER A 185 -17.39 -1.66 4.84
N ASP A 186 -18.20 -1.92 5.86
CA ASP A 186 -18.95 -3.18 5.95
C ASP A 186 -20.27 -3.00 5.19
N THR A 187 -20.48 -3.79 4.14
CA THR A 187 -21.82 -4.00 3.57
C THR A 187 -22.48 -5.11 4.38
N SER A 188 -23.45 -4.77 5.21
CA SER A 188 -24.44 -5.73 5.71
C SER A 188 -25.33 -6.21 4.57
#